data_AF-A0A836G557-F1
#
_entry.id   AF-A0A836G557-F1
#
_cell.length_a   1.000
_cell.length_b   1.000
_cell.length_c   1.000
_cell.angle_alpha   90.00
_cell.angle_beta   90.00
_cell.angle_gamma   90.00
#
_symmetry.space_group_name_H-M   'P 1'
#
loop_
_entity.id
_entity.type
_entity.pdbx_description
1 polymer ?
#
loop_
_entity_poly.entity_id
_entity_poly.type
_entity_poly.pdbx_seq_one_letter_code
_entity_poly.pdbx_strand_id
1 'polypeptide(L)'
;MSETTGVTQGVGNPYKIVDHTRERRKGITASSLKELTNVARNRLAFPVDADLTIVLEQDGTEVDDEEYFATLERNTSLMVLHGDQKWAAVGSSKTASRCIVVDNVDNAEGGSKVDKIRRRRTLIEPLVSSLHSDPSHISLLGGTELETLSDMDPDSLGDIVPDRLFLEQLKEASGRFLVEKRQAQESMALLQMYASGGEMERA
;
A
#
# COMPACT_ATOMS: atom_id res chain seq x y z
N MET A 1 30.09 -9.03 41.69
CA MET A 1 29.10 -10.13 41.59
C MET A 1 27.83 -9.47 41.11
N SER A 2 27.59 -9.46 39.80
CA SER A 2 26.46 -8.74 39.22
C SER A 2 25.30 -9.69 39.00
N GLU A 3 24.16 -9.25 39.50
CA GLU A 3 22.92 -9.96 39.76
C GLU A 3 22.35 -10.70 38.55
N THR A 4 21.96 -11.95 38.78
CA THR A 4 21.25 -12.80 37.83
C THR A 4 19.80 -12.32 37.71
N THR A 5 19.45 -11.66 36.59
CA THR A 5 18.04 -11.34 36.31
C THR A 5 17.32 -12.62 35.88
N GLY A 6 16.38 -13.03 36.72
CA GLY A 6 15.60 -14.26 36.59
C GLY A 6 14.83 -14.34 35.26
N VAL A 7 14.89 -15.53 34.68
CA VAL A 7 13.97 -15.97 33.63
C VAL A 7 12.66 -16.37 34.34
N THR A 8 11.70 -15.45 34.40
CA THR A 8 10.31 -15.79 34.78
C THR A 8 9.62 -16.45 33.59
N GLN A 9 9.73 -17.78 33.49
CA GLN A 9 8.82 -18.60 32.70
C GLN A 9 7.64 -19.01 33.59
N GLY A 10 6.40 -18.68 33.21
CA GLY A 10 5.29 -19.58 33.56
C GLY A 10 3.87 -19.05 33.78
N VAL A 11 3.55 -17.75 33.81
CA VAL A 11 2.16 -17.29 34.11
C VAL A 11 1.72 -16.08 33.26
N GLY A 12 2.10 -16.07 31.97
CA GLY A 12 1.72 -14.99 31.05
C GLY A 12 1.01 -15.50 29.81
N ASN A 13 0.30 -14.61 29.13
CA ASN A 13 -0.24 -14.92 27.80
C ASN A 13 0.92 -14.98 26.79
N PRO A 14 0.89 -15.93 25.83
CA PRO A 14 1.88 -15.95 24.76
C PRO A 14 1.58 -14.82 23.76
N TYR A 15 2.61 -14.06 23.40
CA TYR A 15 2.59 -13.01 22.39
C TYR A 15 3.72 -13.22 21.39
N LYS A 16 3.56 -12.70 20.18
CA LYS A 16 4.61 -12.71 19.15
C LYS A 16 5.14 -11.29 19.03
N ILE A 17 6.44 -11.11 19.21
CA ILE A 17 7.10 -9.83 18.95
C ILE A 17 7.86 -9.89 17.63
N VAL A 18 7.80 -8.80 16.88
CA VAL A 18 8.49 -8.64 15.60
C VAL A 18 9.29 -7.34 15.59
N ASP A 19 10.46 -7.37 14.94
CA ASP A 19 11.28 -6.17 14.71
C ASP A 19 10.66 -5.27 13.63
N HIS A 20 11.09 -4.00 13.56
CA HIS A 20 10.63 -3.03 12.56
C HIS A 20 10.75 -3.56 11.12
N THR A 21 11.82 -4.29 10.78
CA THR A 21 12.02 -4.85 9.43
C THR A 21 11.20 -6.11 9.15
N ARG A 22 10.45 -6.62 10.14
CA ARG A 22 9.75 -7.91 10.11
C ARG A 22 10.61 -9.16 9.87
N GLU A 23 11.94 -9.04 9.90
CA GLU A 23 12.86 -10.14 9.66
C GLU A 23 13.08 -11.02 10.90
N ARG A 24 13.01 -10.44 12.10
CA ARG A 24 13.19 -11.16 13.37
C ARG A 24 11.86 -11.25 14.10
N ARG A 25 11.35 -12.49 14.26
CA ARG A 25 10.14 -12.81 15.02
C ARG A 25 10.48 -13.69 16.22
N LYS A 26 10.01 -13.31 17.41
CA LYS A 26 10.25 -14.05 18.66
C LYS A 26 8.94 -14.20 19.42
N GLY A 27 8.68 -15.39 19.96
CA GLY A 27 7.59 -15.61 20.89
C GLY A 27 8.02 -15.19 22.29
N ILE A 28 7.20 -14.39 22.97
CA ILE A 28 7.41 -14.02 24.37
C ILE A 28 6.17 -14.31 25.19
N THR A 29 6.35 -14.49 26.48
CA THR A 29 5.26 -14.71 27.42
C THR A 29 5.29 -13.57 28.41
N ALA A 30 4.17 -12.88 28.56
CA ALA A 30 4.07 -11.73 29.46
C ALA A 30 2.68 -11.66 30.09
N SER A 31 2.63 -11.19 31.33
CA SER A 31 1.41 -10.96 32.09
C SER A 31 1.00 -9.49 32.16
N SER A 32 1.95 -8.58 31.90
CA SER A 32 1.75 -7.12 31.86
C SER A 32 2.51 -6.48 30.71
N LEU A 33 2.09 -5.28 30.29
CA LEU A 33 2.77 -4.50 29.25
C LEU A 33 4.20 -4.13 29.67
N LYS A 34 4.40 -3.81 30.95
CA LYS A 34 5.75 -3.55 31.50
C LYS A 34 6.67 -4.76 31.41
N GLU A 35 6.16 -5.96 31.70
CA GLU A 35 6.91 -7.21 31.55
C GLU A 35 7.21 -7.50 30.07
N LEU A 36 6.21 -7.34 29.20
CA LEU A 36 6.35 -7.48 27.76
C LEU A 36 7.47 -6.59 27.22
N THR A 37 7.50 -5.32 27.63
CA THR A 37 8.50 -4.33 27.19
C THR A 37 9.90 -4.72 27.63
N ASN A 38 10.08 -5.12 28.88
CA ASN A 38 11.38 -5.56 29.40
C ASN A 38 11.88 -6.85 28.73
N VAL A 39 10.99 -7.82 28.54
CA VAL A 39 11.33 -9.07 27.85
C VAL A 39 11.62 -8.81 26.39
N ALA A 40 10.86 -7.93 25.72
CA ALA A 40 11.09 -7.52 24.34
C ALA A 40 12.45 -6.83 24.18
N ARG A 41 12.82 -5.90 25.07
CA ARG A 41 14.14 -5.25 25.09
C ARG A 41 15.27 -6.29 25.15
N ASN A 42 15.18 -7.22 26.10
CA ASN A 42 16.17 -8.27 26.28
C ASN A 42 16.23 -9.23 25.09
N ARG A 43 15.08 -9.59 24.53
CA ARG A 43 14.99 -10.54 23.42
C ARG A 43 15.44 -9.93 22.11
N LEU A 44 15.13 -8.67 21.82
CA LEU A 44 15.51 -7.98 20.58
C LEU A 44 16.88 -7.30 20.67
N ALA A 45 17.53 -7.33 21.85
CA ALA A 45 18.84 -6.75 22.13
C ALA A 45 18.89 -5.23 21.87
N PHE A 46 17.83 -4.52 22.23
CA PHE A 46 17.80 -3.06 22.16
C PHE A 46 18.62 -2.44 23.30
N PRO A 47 19.19 -1.22 23.10
CA PRO A 47 19.86 -0.49 24.17
C PRO A 47 18.94 -0.24 25.37
N VAL A 48 19.50 0.03 26.55
CA VAL A 48 18.69 0.32 27.75
C VAL A 48 18.13 1.75 27.74
N ASP A 49 18.88 2.70 27.15
CA ASP A 49 18.50 4.12 26.97
C ASP A 49 17.54 4.38 25.79
N ALA A 50 16.92 3.32 25.31
CA ALA A 50 16.08 3.28 24.12
C ALA A 50 14.61 3.45 24.48
N ASP A 51 13.93 4.50 24.01
CA ASP A 51 12.48 4.59 24.10
C ASP A 51 11.85 3.54 23.17
N LEU A 52 11.11 2.60 23.77
CA LEU A 52 10.47 1.50 23.05
C LEU A 52 8.98 1.79 22.91
N THR A 53 8.50 1.79 21.68
CA THR A 53 7.07 1.89 21.37
C THR A 53 6.58 0.53 20.90
N ILE A 54 5.51 0.05 21.50
CA ILE A 54 4.90 -1.24 21.15
C ILE A 54 3.63 -0.96 20.36
N VAL A 55 3.52 -1.56 19.20
CA VAL A 55 2.37 -1.39 18.31
C VAL A 55 1.86 -2.74 17.82
N LEU A 56 0.62 -2.82 17.37
CA LEU A 56 0.10 -4.02 16.69
C LEU A 56 0.77 -4.22 15.32
N GLU A 57 1.16 -5.46 15.00
CA GLU A 57 1.76 -5.77 13.69
C GLU A 57 0.79 -5.46 12.53
N GLN A 58 -0.51 -5.67 12.74
CA GLN A 58 -1.56 -5.67 11.73
C GLN A 58 -1.90 -4.27 11.21
N ASP A 59 -2.09 -3.32 12.12
CA ASP A 59 -2.66 -2.00 11.85
C ASP A 59 -1.84 -0.85 12.45
N GLY A 60 -0.84 -1.15 13.28
CA GLY A 60 0.06 -0.15 13.84
C GLY A 60 -0.51 0.63 15.01
N THR A 61 -1.63 0.19 15.58
CA THR A 61 -2.19 0.78 16.81
C THR A 61 -1.19 0.65 17.95
N GLU A 62 -0.91 1.77 18.63
CA GLU A 62 -0.02 1.83 19.77
C GLU A 62 -0.66 1.17 21.00
N VAL A 63 0.17 0.43 21.75
CA VAL A 63 -0.20 -0.23 22.99
C VAL A 63 0.59 0.43 24.12
N ASP A 64 0.02 1.50 24.67
CA ASP A 64 0.58 2.31 25.75
C ASP A 64 -0.05 2.03 27.12
N ASP A 65 -1.30 1.53 27.14
CA ASP A 65 -2.04 1.24 28.38
C ASP A 65 -2.24 -0.28 28.66
N GLU A 66 -2.25 -0.63 29.96
CA GLU A 66 -2.46 -2.01 30.43
C GLU A 66 -3.91 -2.50 30.18
N GLU A 67 -4.90 -1.60 30.20
CA GLU A 67 -6.29 -1.91 29.88
C GLU A 67 -6.42 -2.40 28.44
N TYR A 68 -5.74 -1.75 27.49
CA TYR A 68 -5.73 -2.18 26.10
C TYR A 68 -5.02 -3.52 25.95
N PHE A 69 -3.85 -3.67 26.58
CA PHE A 69 -3.09 -4.92 26.59
C PHE A 69 -3.91 -6.12 27.10
N ALA A 70 -4.75 -5.93 28.12
CA ALA A 70 -5.61 -6.97 28.66
C ALA A 70 -6.73 -7.43 27.69
N THR A 71 -7.12 -6.57 26.74
CA THR A 71 -8.12 -6.92 25.70
C THR A 71 -7.51 -7.68 24.52
N LEU A 72 -6.18 -7.69 24.40
CA LEU A 72 -5.49 -8.36 23.30
C LEU A 72 -5.67 -9.88 23.37
N GLU A 73 -5.89 -10.49 22.20
CA GLU A 73 -6.03 -11.93 22.10
C GLU A 73 -4.70 -12.65 22.37
N ARG A 74 -4.78 -13.90 22.84
CA ARG A 74 -3.60 -14.75 22.96
C ARG A 74 -2.95 -14.96 21.60
N ASN A 75 -1.63 -14.91 21.55
CA ASN A 75 -0.79 -15.00 20.35
C ASN A 75 -0.88 -13.79 19.40
N THR A 76 -1.35 -12.64 19.89
CA THR A 76 -1.31 -11.38 19.14
C THR A 76 0.14 -11.06 18.73
N SER A 77 0.27 -10.59 17.48
CA SER A 77 1.54 -10.09 16.94
C SER A 77 1.71 -8.61 17.24
N LEU A 78 2.79 -8.29 17.95
CA LEU A 78 3.20 -6.96 18.35
C LEU A 78 4.52 -6.62 17.66
N MET A 79 4.64 -5.42 17.13
CA MET A 79 5.87 -4.87 16.60
C MET A 79 6.49 -3.94 17.63
N VAL A 80 7.80 -4.07 17.81
CA VAL A 80 8.56 -3.23 18.73
C VAL A 80 9.37 -2.25 17.91
N LEU A 81 9.15 -0.97 18.16
CA LEU A 81 9.80 0.16 17.52
C LEU A 81 10.72 0.85 18.51
N HIS A 82 11.80 1.44 18.02
CA HIS A 82 12.76 2.17 18.85
C HIS A 82 13.09 3.54 18.25
N GLY A 83 13.07 4.60 19.07
CA GLY A 83 13.39 5.97 18.66
C GLY A 83 12.39 6.51 17.64
N ASP A 84 12.88 7.03 16.51
CA ASP A 84 12.05 7.61 15.44
C ASP A 84 11.43 6.59 14.46
N GLN A 85 11.48 5.29 14.78
CA GLN A 85 10.92 4.26 13.92
C GLN A 85 9.39 4.30 13.95
N LYS A 86 8.77 4.31 12.77
CA LYS A 86 7.30 4.26 12.62
C LYS A 86 6.85 2.91 12.10
N TRP A 87 5.67 2.49 12.52
CA TRP A 87 5.03 1.31 11.96
C TRP A 87 4.78 1.47 10.46
N ALA A 88 4.96 0.39 9.71
CA ALA A 88 4.74 0.35 8.28
C ALA A 88 3.92 -0.89 7.91
N ALA A 89 2.88 -0.73 7.07
CA ALA A 89 2.00 -1.82 6.67
C ALA A 89 2.76 -2.95 5.94
N VAL A 90 2.25 -4.19 6.04
CA VAL A 90 2.79 -5.32 5.26
C VAL A 90 2.64 -5.00 3.78
N GLY A 91 3.75 -4.90 3.05
CA GLY A 91 3.79 -4.58 1.63
C GLY A 91 4.28 -3.16 1.30
N SER A 92 4.47 -2.27 2.28
CA SER A 92 5.04 -0.94 2.04
C SER A 92 6.57 -0.91 2.07
N SER A 93 7.22 -2.03 2.39
CA SER A 93 8.69 -2.12 2.42
C SER A 93 9.23 -2.60 1.06
N LYS A 94 9.71 -1.62 0.28
CA LYS A 94 10.67 -1.69 -0.84
C LYS A 94 10.23 -2.03 -2.28
N THR A 95 8.98 -2.38 -2.60
CA THR A 95 8.58 -2.46 -4.04
C THR A 95 7.12 -2.08 -4.35
N ALA A 96 6.25 -1.94 -3.37
CA ALA A 96 4.91 -1.42 -3.60
C ALA A 96 4.70 -0.19 -2.73
N SER A 97 5.12 0.95 -3.26
CA SER A 97 4.52 2.24 -2.93
C SER A 97 3.04 2.16 -3.29
N ARG A 98 2.21 1.49 -2.48
CA ARG A 98 0.77 1.73 -2.51
C ARG A 98 0.61 3.09 -1.85
N CYS A 99 0.73 4.12 -2.67
CA CYS A 99 0.36 5.47 -2.36
C CYS A 99 -1.05 5.37 -1.76
N ILE A 100 -1.19 5.68 -0.47
CA ILE A 100 -2.47 6.18 0.00
C ILE A 100 -2.64 7.46 -0.78
N VAL A 101 -3.43 7.42 -1.85
CA VAL A 101 -3.93 8.63 -2.50
C VAL A 101 -4.89 9.21 -1.48
N VAL A 102 -4.33 9.97 -0.54
CA VAL A 102 -5.13 10.89 0.26
C VAL A 102 -5.68 11.84 -0.79
N ASP A 103 -6.94 11.65 -1.14
CA ASP A 103 -7.73 12.58 -1.92
C ASP A 103 -7.77 13.88 -1.13
N ASN A 104 -6.74 14.70 -1.33
CA ASN A 104 -6.68 16.04 -0.76
C ASN A 104 -7.62 16.85 -1.63
N VAL A 105 -8.85 16.96 -1.15
CA VAL A 105 -9.90 17.83 -1.65
C VAL A 105 -9.29 19.18 -2.01
N ASP A 106 -9.61 19.62 -3.23
CA ASP A 106 -9.09 20.79 -3.92
C ASP A 106 -9.09 22.06 -3.05
N ASN A 107 -7.99 22.35 -2.36
CA ASN A 107 -7.77 23.67 -1.80
C ASN A 107 -6.29 23.98 -1.54
N ALA A 108 -5.54 24.26 -2.62
CA ALA A 108 -4.42 25.19 -2.61
C ALA A 108 -3.89 25.39 -4.03
N GLU A 109 -4.01 26.62 -4.52
CA GLU A 109 -3.45 27.15 -5.78
C GLU A 109 -1.90 27.23 -5.77
N GLY A 110 -1.19 26.24 -5.20
CA GLY A 110 0.27 26.31 -4.99
C GLY A 110 1.06 25.03 -5.30
N GLY A 111 0.42 23.96 -5.76
CA GLY A 111 1.12 22.73 -6.14
C GLY A 111 1.92 22.90 -7.43
N SER A 112 3.25 23.02 -7.32
CA SER A 112 4.18 23.10 -8.46
C SER A 112 3.86 22.05 -9.52
N LYS A 113 3.73 22.45 -10.79
CA LYS A 113 3.46 21.55 -11.95
C LYS A 113 4.34 20.29 -11.93
N VAL A 114 5.55 20.41 -11.40
CA VAL A 114 6.54 19.32 -11.22
C VAL A 114 6.00 18.16 -10.39
N ASP A 115 5.22 18.42 -9.34
CA ASP A 115 4.75 17.36 -8.44
C ASP A 115 3.59 16.55 -9.05
N LYS A 116 2.75 17.20 -9.88
CA LYS A 116 1.72 16.51 -10.69
C LYS A 116 2.34 15.65 -11.79
N ILE A 117 3.41 16.13 -12.44
CA ILE A 117 4.15 15.40 -13.47
C ILE A 117 4.81 14.16 -12.86
N ARG A 118 5.48 14.30 -11.71
CA ARG A 118 6.13 13.18 -11.02
C ARG A 118 5.13 12.10 -10.61
N ARG A 119 3.97 12.48 -10.08
CA ARG A 119 2.91 11.54 -9.71
C ARG A 119 2.29 10.82 -10.91
N ARG A 120 2.02 11.54 -12.00
CA ARG A 120 1.55 10.90 -13.25
C ARG A 120 2.58 9.90 -13.73
N ARG A 121 3.86 10.30 -13.83
CA ARG A 121 4.96 9.44 -14.26
C ARG A 121 4.96 8.11 -13.50
N THR A 122 4.90 8.13 -12.17
CA THR A 122 4.89 6.91 -11.34
C THR A 122 3.72 5.94 -11.61
N LEU A 123 2.61 6.41 -12.19
CA LEU A 123 1.47 5.55 -12.56
C LEU A 123 1.64 4.95 -13.96
N ILE A 124 2.31 5.65 -14.88
CA ILE A 124 2.48 5.21 -16.27
C ILE A 124 3.65 4.24 -16.45
N GLU A 125 4.74 4.37 -15.68
CA GLU A 125 5.91 3.46 -15.82
C GLU A 125 5.55 1.97 -15.72
N PRO A 126 4.75 1.50 -14.73
CA PRO A 126 4.37 0.08 -14.66
C PRO A 126 3.47 -0.36 -15.82
N LEU A 127 2.60 0.52 -16.31
CA LEU A 127 1.71 0.23 -17.44
C LEU A 127 2.51 0.09 -18.74
N VAL A 128 3.41 1.03 -19.00
CA VAL A 128 4.26 1.04 -20.19
C VAL A 128 5.23 -0.14 -20.18
N SER A 129 5.85 -0.44 -19.04
CA SER A 129 6.78 -1.58 -18.92
C SER A 129 6.07 -2.93 -19.06
N SER A 130 4.89 -3.10 -18.45
CA SER A 130 4.08 -4.30 -18.62
C SER A 130 3.68 -4.51 -20.08
N LEU A 131 3.26 -3.45 -20.75
CA LEU A 131 2.77 -3.53 -22.12
C LEU A 131 3.90 -3.63 -23.17
N HIS A 132 5.09 -3.13 -22.82
CA HIS A 132 6.30 -3.37 -23.59
C HIS A 132 6.74 -4.84 -23.53
N SER A 133 6.53 -5.52 -22.38
CA SER A 133 6.81 -6.95 -22.25
C SER A 133 5.78 -7.82 -22.96
N ASP A 134 4.49 -7.48 -22.85
CA ASP A 134 3.40 -8.21 -23.51
C ASP A 134 2.29 -7.23 -23.95
N PRO A 135 2.12 -7.00 -25.26
CA PRO A 135 1.11 -6.09 -25.79
C PRO A 135 -0.33 -6.59 -25.61
N SER A 136 -0.54 -7.87 -25.26
CA SER A 136 -1.89 -8.43 -25.05
C SER A 136 -2.62 -7.78 -23.85
N HIS A 137 -1.86 -7.27 -22.88
CA HIS A 137 -2.40 -6.66 -21.67
C HIS A 137 -3.25 -5.42 -21.92
N ILE A 138 -3.15 -4.77 -23.09
CA ILE A 138 -3.98 -3.60 -23.44
C ILE A 138 -5.48 -3.88 -23.33
N SER A 139 -5.89 -5.13 -23.59
CA SER A 139 -7.31 -5.55 -23.53
C SER A 139 -7.85 -5.59 -22.10
N LEU A 140 -6.98 -5.76 -21.10
CA LEU A 140 -7.34 -5.81 -19.68
C LEU A 140 -7.45 -4.41 -19.06
N LEU A 141 -6.97 -3.38 -19.75
CA LEU A 141 -6.91 -2.03 -19.21
C LEU A 141 -8.30 -1.37 -19.11
N GLY A 142 -8.51 -0.68 -17.99
CA GLY A 142 -9.66 0.17 -17.72
C GLY A 142 -9.66 1.46 -18.55
N GLY A 143 -10.80 2.17 -18.55
CA GLY A 143 -10.89 3.48 -19.23
C GLY A 143 -9.93 4.52 -18.66
N THR A 144 -9.69 4.47 -17.34
CA THR A 144 -8.79 5.36 -16.62
C THR A 144 -7.32 5.13 -16.98
N GLU A 145 -6.89 3.87 -17.09
CA GLU A 145 -5.52 3.49 -17.47
C GLU A 145 -5.23 3.89 -18.93
N LEU A 146 -6.19 3.63 -19.83
CA LEU A 146 -6.09 4.03 -21.24
C LEU A 146 -6.05 5.54 -21.42
N GLU A 147 -6.85 6.29 -20.65
CA GLU A 147 -6.82 7.76 -20.65
C GLU A 147 -5.43 8.25 -20.22
N THR A 148 -4.89 7.69 -19.13
CA THR A 148 -3.55 8.04 -18.62
C THR A 148 -2.45 7.75 -19.66
N LEU A 149 -2.55 6.61 -20.37
CA LEU A 149 -1.62 6.24 -21.45
C LEU A 149 -1.77 7.14 -22.68
N SER A 150 -2.99 7.56 -23.01
CA SER A 150 -3.25 8.47 -24.13
C SER A 150 -2.75 9.90 -23.87
N ASP A 151 -2.72 10.33 -22.62
CA ASP A 151 -2.23 11.64 -22.16
C ASP A 151 -0.70 11.68 -21.96
N MET A 152 -0.02 10.55 -22.16
CA MET A 152 1.42 10.39 -21.96
C MET A 152 2.24 11.33 -22.85
N ASP A 153 3.35 11.83 -22.30
CA ASP A 153 4.40 12.51 -23.05
C ASP A 153 5.54 11.51 -23.33
N PRO A 154 5.80 11.15 -24.60
CA PRO A 154 6.79 10.14 -24.96
C PRO A 154 8.22 10.59 -24.67
N ASP A 155 8.49 11.90 -24.71
CA ASP A 155 9.82 12.45 -24.49
C ASP A 155 10.22 12.41 -22.99
N SER A 156 9.23 12.40 -22.10
CA SER A 156 9.42 12.32 -20.65
C SER A 156 9.81 10.93 -20.13
N LEU A 157 9.60 9.86 -20.91
CA LEU A 157 9.81 8.46 -20.52
C LEU A 157 11.02 7.77 -21.20
N GLY A 158 11.82 8.53 -21.94
CA GLY A 158 12.98 7.99 -22.68
C GLY A 158 14.07 7.36 -21.79
N ASP A 159 14.02 7.59 -20.47
CA ASP A 159 14.86 6.94 -19.47
C ASP A 159 14.41 5.52 -19.11
N ILE A 160 13.13 5.18 -19.30
CA ILE A 160 12.55 3.88 -18.95
C ILE A 160 12.48 2.99 -20.19
N VAL A 161 11.95 3.52 -21.29
CA VAL A 161 11.87 2.83 -22.57
C VAL A 161 12.53 3.72 -23.63
N PRO A 162 13.68 3.32 -24.19
CA PRO A 162 14.39 4.13 -25.18
C PRO A 162 13.67 4.16 -26.53
N ASP A 163 12.75 3.23 -26.78
CA ASP A 163 11.99 3.17 -28.03
C ASP A 163 10.86 4.22 -28.05
N ARG A 164 11.20 5.39 -28.59
CA ARG A 164 10.26 6.50 -28.80
C ARG A 164 9.13 6.12 -29.77
N LEU A 165 9.42 5.31 -30.78
CA LEU A 165 8.41 4.92 -31.78
C LEU A 165 7.35 4.04 -31.13
N PHE A 166 7.77 3.10 -30.26
CA PHE A 166 6.85 2.32 -29.45
C PHE A 166 5.99 3.20 -28.54
N LEU A 167 6.57 4.16 -27.80
CA LEU A 167 5.80 5.05 -26.92
C LEU A 167 4.76 5.87 -27.68
N GLU A 168 5.09 6.34 -28.88
CA GLU A 168 4.20 7.10 -29.73
C GLU A 168 3.05 6.24 -30.28
N GLN A 169 3.36 5.02 -30.74
CA GLN A 169 2.36 4.04 -31.15
C GLN A 169 1.46 3.61 -29.99
N LEU A 170 2.03 3.44 -28.80
CA LEU A 170 1.30 3.06 -27.60
C LEU A 170 0.29 4.14 -27.21
N LYS A 171 0.74 5.40 -27.16
CA LYS A 171 -0.13 6.56 -26.90
C LYS A 171 -1.31 6.59 -27.89
N GLU A 172 -1.01 6.43 -29.18
CA GLU A 172 -2.02 6.44 -30.24
C GLU A 172 -2.99 5.26 -30.13
N ALA A 173 -2.47 4.05 -29.90
CA ALA A 173 -3.27 2.83 -29.75
C ALA A 173 -4.19 2.88 -28.52
N SER A 174 -3.67 3.34 -27.37
CA SER A 174 -4.48 3.53 -26.16
C SER A 174 -5.60 4.55 -26.38
N GLY A 175 -5.32 5.65 -27.10
CA GLY A 175 -6.33 6.64 -27.46
C GLY A 175 -7.44 6.09 -28.36
N ARG A 176 -7.08 5.34 -29.42
CA ARG A 176 -8.06 4.69 -30.31
C ARG A 176 -8.94 3.70 -29.55
N PHE A 177 -8.32 2.85 -28.73
CA PHE A 177 -9.04 1.82 -27.98
C PHE A 177 -9.98 2.44 -26.92
N LEU A 178 -9.57 3.54 -26.28
CA LEU A 178 -10.43 4.29 -25.35
C LEU A 178 -11.70 4.81 -26.03
N VAL A 179 -11.56 5.40 -27.23
CA VAL A 179 -12.69 5.93 -28.00
C VAL A 179 -13.65 4.81 -28.41
N GLU A 180 -13.12 3.70 -28.94
CA GLU A 180 -13.92 2.55 -29.34
C GLU A 180 -14.68 1.94 -28.16
N LYS A 181 -14.00 1.78 -27.02
CA LYS A 181 -14.60 1.27 -25.78
C LYS A 181 -15.73 2.17 -25.28
N ARG A 182 -15.54 3.50 -25.30
CA ARG A 182 -16.58 4.46 -24.91
C ARG A 182 -17.78 4.39 -25.86
N GLN A 183 -17.53 4.34 -27.17
CA GLN A 183 -18.59 4.22 -28.18
C GLN A 183 -19.39 2.93 -28.00
N ALA A 184 -18.73 1.80 -27.70
CA ALA A 184 -19.40 0.54 -27.40
C ALA A 184 -20.26 0.63 -26.13
N GLN A 185 -19.78 1.32 -25.09
CA GLN A 185 -20.53 1.53 -23.86
C GLN A 185 -21.76 2.43 -24.06
N GLU A 186 -21.61 3.53 -24.81
CA GLU A 186 -22.71 4.45 -25.12
C GLU A 186 -23.78 3.76 -25.97
N SER A 187 -23.38 2.99 -26.98
CA SER A 187 -24.33 2.23 -27.80
C SER A 187 -25.06 1.14 -27.00
N MET A 188 -24.36 0.43 -26.10
CA MET A 188 -25.01 -0.52 -25.18
C MET A 188 -26.01 0.17 -24.24
N ALA A 189 -25.67 1.33 -23.70
CA ALA A 189 -26.56 2.09 -22.82
C ALA A 189 -27.83 2.53 -23.57
N LEU A 190 -27.69 3.02 -24.81
CA LEU A 190 -28.83 3.34 -25.68
C LEU A 190 -29.73 2.12 -25.91
N LEU A 191 -29.14 0.97 -26.24
CA LEU A 191 -29.90 -0.28 -26.45
C LEU A 191 -30.64 -0.72 -25.18
N GLN A 192 -30.03 -0.57 -24.00
CA GLN A 192 -30.68 -0.87 -22.73
C GLN A 192 -31.86 0.06 -22.43
N MET A 193 -31.75 1.36 -22.74
CA MET A 193 -32.87 2.29 -22.61
C MET A 193 -34.04 1.91 -23.51
N TYR A 194 -33.79 1.49 -24.76
CA TYR A 194 -34.85 1.03 -25.65
C TYR A 194 -35.46 -0.30 -25.20
N ALA A 195 -34.65 -1.24 -24.69
CA ALA A 195 -35.13 -2.50 -24.18
C ALA A 195 -36.07 -2.30 -22.97
N SER A 196 -35.63 -1.50 -21.99
CA SER A 196 -36.42 -1.19 -20.79
C SER A 196 -37.64 -0.30 -21.08
N GLY A 197 -37.54 0.64 -22.02
CA GLY A 197 -38.68 1.45 -22.48
C GLY A 197 -39.73 0.64 -23.25
N GLY A 198 -39.31 -0.37 -24.02
CA GLY A 198 -40.21 -1.25 -24.77
C GLY A 198 -41.00 -2.26 -23.92
N GLU A 199 -40.53 -2.55 -22.70
CA GLU A 199 -41.27 -3.40 -21.75
C GLU A 199 -42.46 -2.66 -21.10
N MET A 200 -42.44 -1.32 -21.05
CA MET A 200 -43.52 -0.52 -20.46
C MET A 200 -44.66 -0.22 -21.45
N GLU A 201 -44.42 -0.32 -22.76
CA GLU A 201 -45.44 -0.13 -23.81
C GLU A 201 -46.22 -1.43 -24.13
N ARG A 202 -45.77 -2.57 -23.61
CA ARG A 202 -46.39 -3.89 -23.81
C ARG A 202 -47.18 -4.42 -22.61
N ALA A 203 -47.35 -3.60 -21.57
CA ALA A 203 -48.15 -3.92 -20.37
C ALA A 203 -49.52 -3.24 -20.40
#